data_AF-F3KRM2-F1
#
_entry.id   AF-F3KRM2-F1
#
_cell.length_a   1.000
_cell.length_b   1.000
_cell.length_c   1.000
_cell.angle_alpha   90.00
_cell.angle_beta   90.00
_cell.angle_gamma   90.00
#
_symmetry.space_group_name_H-M   'P 1'
#
loop_
_entity.id
_entity.type
_entity.pdbx_description
1 polymer ?
#
loop_
_entity_poly.entity_id
_entity_poly.type
_entity_poly.pdbx_seq_one_letter_code
_entity_poly.pdbx_strand_id
1 'polypeptide(L)' 'MQQHVRGMYDLRQELIANGVLVQEGSGYRFTQDYPFSSPSTAAAVVLGRSANGRIEWKDAKGRTLKELQEAEAGR' A
#
# COMPACT_ATOMS: atom_id res chain seq x y z
N MET A 1 21.84 -3.39 -3.56
CA MET A 1 20.41 -3.28 -3.17
C MET A 1 19.51 -3.07 -4.41
N GLN A 2 19.49 -4.00 -5.38
CA GLN A 2 18.86 -3.72 -6.71
C GLN A 2 17.75 -4.68 -7.16
N GLN A 3 17.36 -5.67 -6.37
CA GLN A 3 16.44 -6.72 -6.88
C GLN A 3 14.96 -6.54 -6.53
N HIS A 4 14.60 -5.64 -5.61
CA HIS A 4 13.19 -5.45 -5.23
C HIS A 4 12.48 -4.35 -6.04
N VAL A 5 13.16 -3.34 -6.59
CA VAL A 5 12.47 -2.14 -7.11
C VAL A 5 11.79 -2.36 -8.47
N ARG A 6 12.32 -3.26 -9.32
CA ARG A 6 11.80 -3.46 -10.67
C ARG A 6 10.37 -4.04 -10.66
N GLY A 7 10.15 -5.08 -9.85
CA GLY A 7 8.84 -5.74 -9.77
C GLY A 7 7.73 -4.83 -9.24
N MET A 8 8.01 -3.98 -8.24
CA MET A 8 6.99 -3.06 -7.72
C MET A 8 6.65 -1.93 -8.70
N TYR A 9 7.63 -1.45 -9.48
CA TYR A 9 7.34 -0.47 -10.52
C TYR A 9 6.43 -1.07 -11.59
N ASP A 10 6.78 -2.25 -12.11
CA ASP A 10 6.02 -2.92 -13.16
C ASP A 10 4.59 -3.26 -12.66
N LEU A 11 4.45 -3.76 -11.43
CA LEU A 11 3.14 -4.00 -10.79
C LEU A 11 2.32 -2.70 -10.67
N ARG A 12 2.93 -1.60 -10.23
CA ARG A 12 2.22 -0.31 -10.14
C ARG A 12 1.69 0.12 -11.51
N GLN A 13 2.49 -0.01 -12.57
CA GLN A 13 2.05 0.34 -13.92
C GLN A 13 0.89 -0.55 -14.39
N GLU A 14 0.94 -1.85 -14.09
CA GLU A 14 -0.16 -2.78 -14.39
C GLU A 14 -1.46 -2.38 -13.67
N LEU A 15 -1.39 -2.05 -12.38
CA LEU A 15 -2.57 -1.61 -11.63
C LEU A 15 -3.15 -0.30 -12.15
N ILE A 16 -2.30 0.61 -12.63
CA ILE A 16 -2.76 1.85 -13.27
C ILE A 16 -3.42 1.55 -14.61
N ALA A 17 -2.79 0.71 -15.44
CA ALA A 17 -3.32 0.33 -16.75
C ALA A 17 -4.68 -0.39 -16.63
N ASN A 18 -4.84 -1.23 -15.62
CA ASN A 18 -6.09 -1.95 -15.34
C ASN A 18 -7.14 -1.10 -14.60
N GLY A 19 -6.83 0.16 -14.29
CA GLY A 19 -7.73 1.07 -13.58
C GLY A 19 -7.96 0.73 -12.11
N VAL A 20 -7.21 -0.24 -11.55
CA VAL A 20 -7.24 -0.60 -10.12
C VAL A 20 -6.67 0.53 -9.26
N LEU A 21 -5.65 1.21 -9.76
CA LEU A 21 -5.00 2.34 -9.10
C LEU A 21 -5.10 3.58 -10.00
N VAL A 22 -5.77 4.62 -9.55
CA VAL A 22 -5.91 5.87 -10.31
C VAL A 22 -5.19 7.01 -9.62
N GLN A 23 -4.62 7.92 -10.40
CA GLN A 23 -4.04 9.15 -9.85
C GLN A 23 -5.17 10.09 -9.42
N GLU A 24 -5.13 10.53 -8.16
CA GLU A 24 -6.11 11.45 -7.58
C GLU A 24 -5.35 12.60 -6.90
N GLY A 25 -5.35 13.78 -7.52
CA GLY A 25 -4.58 14.93 -7.05
C GLY A 25 -3.07 14.64 -6.96
N SER A 26 -2.50 14.80 -5.76
CA SER A 26 -1.08 14.51 -5.48
C SER A 26 -0.82 13.05 -5.11
N GLY A 27 -1.87 12.22 -5.02
CA GLY A 27 -1.80 10.84 -4.56
C GLY A 27 -2.36 9.85 -5.57
N TYR A 28 -2.53 8.61 -5.10
CA TYR A 28 -3.18 7.55 -5.83
C TYR A 28 -4.28 6.94 -4.98
N ARG A 29 -5.33 6.48 -5.62
CA ARG A 29 -6.50 5.87 -5.01
C ARG A 29 -6.78 4.51 -5.64
N PHE A 30 -7.11 3.54 -4.80
CA PHE A 30 -7.66 2.27 -5.27
C PHE A 30 -9.13 2.43 -5.64
N THR A 31 -9.51 1.96 -6.82
CA THR A 31 -10.90 1.99 -7.31
C THR A 31 -11.68 0.74 -6.95
N GLN A 32 -10.98 -0.33 -6.59
CA GLN A 32 -11.52 -1.63 -6.21
C GLN A 32 -10.59 -2.29 -5.20
N ASP A 33 -11.10 -3.30 -4.49
CA ASP A 33 -10.30 -4.09 -3.58
C ASP A 33 -9.24 -4.88 -4.35
N TYR A 34 -7.99 -4.83 -3.88
CA TYR A 34 -6.89 -5.56 -4.48
C TYR A 34 -6.07 -6.28 -3.40
N PRO A 35 -6.00 -7.63 -3.43
CA PRO A 35 -5.26 -8.38 -2.43
C PRO A 35 -3.75 -8.28 -2.70
N PHE A 36 -2.99 -7.86 -1.68
CA PHE A 36 -1.54 -7.88 -1.69
C PHE A 36 -1.01 -8.99 -0.78
N SER A 37 0.18 -9.50 -1.11
CA SER A 37 0.89 -10.49 -0.28
C SER A 37 1.30 -9.96 1.10
N SER A 38 1.43 -8.64 1.24
CA SER A 38 1.71 -8.01 2.53
C SER A 38 1.28 -6.52 2.53
N PRO A 39 1.00 -5.92 3.70
CA PRO A 39 0.73 -4.49 3.80
C PRO A 39 1.91 -3.63 3.34
N SER A 40 3.15 -4.10 3.53
CA SER A 40 4.35 -3.38 3.06
C SER A 40 4.45 -3.39 1.53
N THR A 41 4.08 -4.49 0.87
CA THR A 41 4.00 -4.57 -0.59
C THR A 41 2.99 -3.55 -1.11
N ALA A 42 1.80 -3.49 -0.52
CA ALA A 42 0.77 -2.54 -0.89
C ALA A 42 1.27 -1.09 -0.77
N ALA A 43 1.91 -0.76 0.36
CA ALA A 43 2.44 0.60 0.59
C ALA A 43 3.55 0.95 -0.42
N ALA A 44 4.44 0.01 -0.71
CA ALA A 44 5.53 0.24 -1.66
C ALA A 44 5.04 0.50 -3.08
N VAL A 45 3.99 -0.19 -3.51
CA VAL A 45 3.36 0.00 -4.83
C VAL A 45 2.78 1.40 -4.97
N VAL A 46 2.02 1.87 -3.98
CA VAL A 46 1.39 3.20 -4.01
C VAL A 46 2.42 4.32 -3.89
N LEU A 47 3.38 4.17 -2.97
CA LEU A 47 4.36 5.20 -2.66
C LEU A 47 5.55 5.22 -3.64
N GLY A 48 5.77 4.15 -4.39
CA GLY A 48 6.91 4.02 -5.31
C GLY A 48 8.27 3.92 -4.62
N ARG A 49 8.31 3.56 -3.34
CA ARG A 49 9.53 3.37 -2.54
C ARG A 49 9.35 2.23 -1.56
N SER A 50 10.44 1.68 -1.02
CA SER A 50 10.35 0.77 0.12
C SER A 50 9.63 1.44 1.29
N ALA A 51 8.64 0.75 1.86
CA ALA A 51 7.75 1.33 2.86
C ALA A 51 7.34 0.29 3.91
N ASN A 52 7.16 0.73 5.16
CA ASN A 52 6.65 -0.10 6.23
C ASN A 52 5.13 0.00 6.29
N GLY A 53 4.43 -0.98 5.74
CA GLY A 53 2.97 -0.95 5.65
C GLY A 53 2.28 -0.85 7.02
N ARG A 54 2.89 -1.35 8.09
CA ARG A 54 2.32 -1.26 9.44
C ARG A 54 2.23 0.18 9.96
N ILE A 55 3.01 1.10 9.40
CA ILE A 55 3.09 2.52 9.80
C ILE A 55 2.43 3.44 8.77
N GLU A 56 2.58 3.13 7.47
CA GLU A 56 2.02 3.96 6.40
C GLU A 56 0.50 3.85 6.31
N TRP A 57 -0.07 2.65 6.52
CA TRP A 57 -1.51 2.44 6.49
C TRP A 57 -2.14 2.97 7.78
N LYS A 58 -3.11 3.87 7.62
CA LYS A 58 -3.82 4.52 8.72
C LYS A 58 -5.32 4.52 8.47
N ASP A 59 -6.10 4.41 9.55
CA ASP A 59 -7.54 4.61 9.49
C ASP A 59 -7.91 6.10 9.38
N ALA A 60 -9.21 6.39 9.27
CA ALA A 60 -9.73 7.76 9.22
C ALA A 60 -9.43 8.59 10.50
N LYS A 61 -9.04 7.94 11.59
CA LYS A 61 -8.63 8.59 12.86
C LYS A 61 -7.12 8.77 12.96
N GLY A 62 -6.37 8.39 11.93
CA GLY A 62 -4.91 8.48 11.88
C GLY A 62 -4.17 7.36 12.61
N ARG A 63 -4.86 6.34 13.13
CA ARG A 63 -4.24 5.20 13.82
C ARG A 63 -3.58 4.28 12.80
N THR A 64 -2.34 3.89 13.07
CA THR A 64 -1.58 3.00 12.18
C THR A 64 -2.12 1.57 12.20
N LEU A 65 -1.88 0.82 11.13
CA LEU A 65 -2.22 -0.61 11.07
C LEU A 65 -1.57 -1.40 12.21
N LYS A 66 -0.37 -1.02 12.67
CA LYS A 66 0.28 -1.59 13.85
C LYS A 66 -0.62 -1.46 15.09
N GLU A 67 -1.10 -0.25 15.39
CA GLU A 67 -1.94 0.03 16.56
C GLU A 67 -3.28 -0.71 16.48
N LEU A 68 -3.89 -0.78 15.28
CA LEU A 68 -5.14 -1.52 15.08
C LEU A 68 -4.95 -3.01 15.40
N GLN A 69 -3.89 -3.63 14.87
CA GLN A 69 -3.59 -5.04 15.12
C GLN A 69 -3.24 -5.32 16.59
N GLU A 70 -2.52 -4.41 17.27
CA GLU A 70 -2.22 -4.54 18.70
C GLU A 70 -3.50 -4.45 19.55
N ALA A 71 -4.43 -3.55 19.20
CA ALA A 71 -5.72 -3.43 19.87
C ALA A 71 -6.62 -4.66 19.67
N GLU A 72 -6.56 -5.30 18.49
CA GLU A 72 -7.29 -6.55 18.22
C GLU A 72 -6.68 -7.75 18.94
N ALA A 73 -5.35 -7.86 19.00
CA ALA A 73 -4.66 -8.98 19.65
C ALA A 73 -4.77 -8.98 21.18
N GLY A 74 -5.03 -7.82 21.79
CA GLY A 74 -5.28 -7.69 23.23
C GLY A 74 -6.73 -7.99 23.65
N ARG A 75 -7.61 -8.37 22.71
CA ARG A 75 -9.00 -8.72 22.95
C ARG A 75 -9.19 -10.23 23.04
#